data_AF-A0A8R1EIC4-F1
#
_entry.id   AF-A0A8R1EIC4-F1
#
_cell.length_a   1.000
_cell.length_b   1.000
_cell.length_c   1.000
_cell.angle_alpha   90.00
_cell.angle_beta   90.00
_cell.angle_gamma   90.00
#
_symmetry.space_group_name_H-M   'P 1'
#
loop_
_entity.id
_entity.type
_entity.pdbx_description
1 polymer ?
#
loop_
_entity_poly.entity_id
_entity_poly.type
_entity_poly.pdbx_seq_one_letter_code
_entity_poly.pdbx_strand_id
1 'polypeptide(L)'
;MPILNTLATNYSKLENIRKVVHHEEERSVFQDFKYFSVRSPKSVTYKEANRVSSKECDLVADWILNSYTGFADLPKNQKKILFRNFFLPFVILQGGYFACIHNRNDVIILASGDFIDCSHPETFYYDPEGRQLMSSEDAVRMFASSFSNYRRNVTDPMLRDNVDDKEFFALCTLILFDTGETGIILQSLHIH
;
A
#
# COMPACT_ATOMS: atom_id res chain seq x y z
N MET A 1 -16.23 -4.74 17.21
CA MET A 1 -16.84 -3.47 16.76
C MET A 1 -17.39 -3.66 15.35
N PRO A 2 -18.65 -3.32 15.05
CA PRO A 2 -19.27 -3.57 13.74
C PRO A 2 -18.48 -3.01 12.55
N ILE A 3 -17.91 -1.81 12.68
CA ILE A 3 -17.12 -1.16 11.62
C ILE A 3 -15.83 -1.91 11.28
N LEU A 4 -15.12 -2.43 12.28
CA LEU A 4 -13.88 -3.19 12.08
C LEU A 4 -14.13 -4.51 11.35
N ASN A 5 -15.28 -5.16 11.60
CA ASN A 5 -15.65 -6.38 10.89
C ASN A 5 -15.97 -6.10 9.40
N THR A 6 -16.63 -4.98 9.11
CA THR A 6 -16.87 -4.53 7.73
C THR A 6 -15.54 -4.24 7.01
N LEU A 7 -14.64 -3.52 7.69
CA LEU A 7 -13.29 -3.22 7.17
C LEU A 7 -12.52 -4.50 6.85
N ALA A 8 -12.47 -5.45 7.78
CA ALA A 8 -11.82 -6.74 7.59
C ALA A 8 -12.42 -7.51 6.40
N THR A 9 -13.76 -7.60 6.34
CA THR A 9 -14.46 -8.31 5.26
C THR A 9 -14.14 -7.71 3.89
N ASN A 10 -14.17 -6.39 3.77
CA ASN A 10 -13.89 -5.72 2.49
C ASN A 10 -12.40 -5.69 2.18
N TYR A 11 -11.52 -5.68 3.18
CA TYR A 11 -10.09 -5.79 2.98
C TYR A 11 -9.73 -7.19 2.43
N SER A 12 -10.35 -8.26 2.94
CA SER A 12 -10.18 -9.60 2.35
C SER A 12 -10.68 -9.67 0.90
N LYS A 13 -11.73 -8.92 0.53
CA LYS A 13 -12.15 -8.80 -0.89
C LYS A 13 -11.08 -8.08 -1.72
N LEU A 14 -10.52 -6.98 -1.22
CA LEU A 14 -9.41 -6.26 -1.84
C LEU A 14 -8.20 -7.20 -2.07
N GLU A 15 -7.80 -7.98 -1.06
CA GLU A 15 -6.72 -8.97 -1.18
C GLU A 15 -7.00 -10.02 -2.26
N ASN A 16 -8.25 -10.46 -2.41
CA ASN A 16 -8.61 -11.40 -3.46
C ASN A 16 -8.59 -10.78 -4.86
N ILE A 17 -8.98 -9.51 -5.00
CA ILE A 17 -8.91 -8.78 -6.27
C ILE A 17 -7.44 -8.53 -6.67
N ARG A 18 -6.57 -8.21 -5.71
CA ARG A 18 -5.12 -8.04 -5.92
C ARG A 18 -4.48 -9.27 -6.56
N LYS A 19 -4.91 -10.48 -6.18
CA LYS A 19 -4.47 -11.74 -6.80
C LYS A 19 -4.77 -11.84 -8.29
N VAL A 20 -5.72 -11.08 -8.80
CA VAL A 20 -6.02 -11.01 -10.24
C VAL A 20 -5.25 -9.85 -10.86
N VAL A 21 -5.43 -8.64 -10.35
CA VAL A 21 -4.90 -7.39 -10.93
C VAL A 21 -3.37 -7.37 -11.02
N HIS A 22 -2.67 -7.91 -10.02
CA HIS A 22 -1.20 -7.94 -10.01
C HIS A 22 -0.60 -9.19 -10.65
N HIS A 23 -1.41 -10.20 -10.94
CA HIS A 23 -0.95 -11.46 -11.54
C HIS A 23 -1.45 -11.67 -12.97
N GLU A 24 -2.07 -10.65 -13.59
CA GLU A 24 -2.55 -10.70 -14.98
C GLU A 24 -1.42 -10.79 -16.02
N GLU A 25 -0.21 -10.28 -15.72
CA GLU A 25 0.89 -10.19 -16.71
C GLU A 25 1.62 -11.52 -16.98
N GLU A 26 1.38 -12.57 -16.19
CA GLU A 26 2.02 -13.89 -16.35
C GLU A 26 1.05 -14.98 -16.83
N ARG A 27 -0.18 -14.62 -17.24
CA ARG A 27 -1.10 -15.55 -17.92
C ARG A 27 -0.68 -15.73 -19.38
N SER A 28 0.46 -16.37 -19.60
CA SER A 28 0.74 -16.98 -20.90
C SER A 28 -0.34 -18.04 -21.16
N VAL A 29 -1.12 -17.85 -22.23
CA VAL A 29 -2.16 -18.78 -22.72
C VAL A 29 -1.60 -20.19 -22.97
N PHE A 30 -0.27 -20.36 -22.98
CA PHE A 30 0.43 -21.64 -23.14
C PHE A 30 0.78 -22.35 -21.82
N GLN A 31 0.48 -21.75 -20.66
CA GLN A 31 0.78 -22.30 -19.34
C GLN A 31 -0.45 -22.87 -18.62
N ASP A 32 -1.56 -23.04 -19.33
CA ASP A 32 -2.83 -23.53 -18.80
C ASP A 32 -2.92 -25.06 -18.59
N PHE A 33 -1.83 -25.83 -18.77
CA PHE A 33 -1.92 -27.30 -18.69
C PHE A 33 -0.91 -28.03 -17.79
N LYS A 34 -0.06 -27.36 -17.01
CA LYS A 34 0.80 -28.08 -16.06
C LYS A 34 1.27 -27.19 -14.92
N TYR A 35 0.69 -27.42 -13.75
CA TYR A 35 1.00 -26.79 -12.46
C TYR A 35 0.60 -25.32 -12.36
N PHE A 36 -0.38 -25.07 -11.51
CA PHE A 36 -0.68 -23.77 -10.92
C PHE A 36 0.56 -23.34 -10.10
N SER A 37 1.62 -22.88 -10.76
CA SER A 37 2.86 -22.49 -10.10
C SER A 37 2.59 -21.23 -9.30
N VAL A 38 2.64 -21.35 -7.97
CA VAL A 38 2.63 -20.20 -7.06
C VAL A 38 3.81 -19.32 -7.46
N ARG A 39 3.52 -18.13 -8.01
CA ARG A 39 4.53 -17.14 -8.38
C ARG A 39 5.37 -16.83 -7.14
N SER A 40 6.68 -17.05 -7.24
CA SER A 40 7.59 -16.69 -6.15
C SER A 40 7.72 -15.18 -6.08
N PRO A 41 7.60 -14.56 -4.89
CA PRO A 41 7.92 -13.15 -4.70
C PRO A 41 9.31 -12.82 -5.26
N LYS A 42 9.43 -11.67 -5.93
CA LYS A 42 10.71 -11.16 -6.43
C LYS A 42 11.00 -9.73 -5.96
N SER A 43 12.28 -9.36 -5.99
CA SER A 43 12.67 -7.95 -5.84
C SER A 43 12.20 -7.16 -7.06
N VAL A 44 11.75 -5.93 -6.84
CA VAL A 44 11.29 -5.04 -7.91
C VAL A 44 12.13 -3.77 -8.01
N THR A 45 12.13 -3.19 -9.20
CA THR A 45 12.66 -1.86 -9.47
C THR A 45 11.65 -0.76 -9.11
N TYR A 46 12.10 0.49 -9.07
CA TYR A 46 11.26 1.67 -8.86
C TYR A 46 10.13 1.77 -9.89
N LYS A 47 10.41 1.46 -11.16
CA LYS A 47 9.40 1.46 -12.24
C LYS A 47 8.31 0.42 -11.99
N GLU A 48 8.69 -0.79 -11.57
CA GLU A 48 7.75 -1.87 -11.27
C GLU A 48 6.92 -1.55 -10.02
N ALA A 49 7.54 -1.05 -8.95
CA ALA A 49 6.83 -0.61 -7.75
C ALA A 49 5.81 0.50 -8.04
N ASN A 50 6.16 1.47 -8.90
CA ASN A 50 5.23 2.52 -9.34
C ASN A 50 4.04 1.96 -10.14
N ARG A 51 4.23 0.90 -10.94
CA ARG A 51 3.15 0.22 -11.65
C ARG A 51 2.19 -0.45 -10.67
N VAL A 52 2.72 -1.12 -9.64
CA VAL A 52 1.92 -1.70 -8.55
C VAL A 52 1.12 -0.59 -7.87
N SER A 53 1.76 0.49 -7.41
CA SER A 53 1.09 1.61 -6.74
C SER A 53 0.02 2.26 -7.60
N SER A 54 0.24 2.37 -8.91
CA SER A 54 -0.74 2.95 -9.84
C SER A 54 -2.00 2.09 -9.97
N LYS A 55 -1.86 0.75 -10.01
CA LYS A 55 -2.98 -0.19 -9.99
C LYS A 55 -3.72 -0.17 -8.64
N GLU A 56 -2.99 0.09 -7.55
CA GLU A 56 -3.56 0.14 -6.19
C GLU A 56 -4.44 1.36 -5.93
N CYS A 57 -4.22 2.49 -6.61
CA CYS A 57 -5.01 3.71 -6.42
C CYS A 57 -6.52 3.44 -6.48
N ASP A 58 -7.00 2.83 -7.56
CA ASP A 58 -8.43 2.60 -7.75
C ASP A 58 -8.95 1.50 -6.82
N LEU A 59 -8.15 0.45 -6.57
CA LEU A 59 -8.52 -0.65 -5.68
C LEU A 59 -8.71 -0.19 -4.23
N VAL A 60 -7.82 0.68 -3.74
CA VAL A 60 -7.91 1.24 -2.39
C VAL A 60 -9.07 2.24 -2.30
N ALA A 61 -9.31 3.04 -3.35
CA ALA A 61 -10.47 3.93 -3.39
C ALA A 61 -11.79 3.15 -3.29
N ASP A 62 -11.91 2.05 -4.04
CA ASP A 62 -13.07 1.15 -3.98
C ASP A 62 -13.21 0.49 -2.61
N TRP A 63 -12.11 0.04 -2.00
CA TRP A 63 -12.13 -0.53 -0.66
C TRP A 63 -12.67 0.48 0.37
N ILE A 64 -12.22 1.73 0.35
CA ILE A 64 -12.71 2.79 1.23
C ILE A 64 -14.21 3.04 1.03
N LEU A 65 -14.64 3.21 -0.23
CA LEU A 65 -16.04 3.46 -0.58
C LEU A 65 -16.96 2.36 -0.06
N ASN A 66 -16.52 1.10 -0.11
CA ASN A 66 -17.30 -0.03 0.37
C ASN A 66 -17.22 -0.24 1.89
N SER A 67 -16.20 0.32 2.55
CA SER A 67 -15.95 0.07 3.98
C SER A 67 -16.48 1.15 4.91
N TYR A 68 -16.63 2.38 4.44
CA TYR A 68 -17.10 3.51 5.24
C TYR A 68 -18.38 4.10 4.64
N THR A 69 -19.53 3.76 5.21
CA THR A 69 -20.85 4.25 4.73
C THR A 69 -20.92 5.78 4.70
N GLY A 70 -20.46 6.44 5.77
CA GLY A 70 -20.40 7.91 5.82
C GLY A 70 -19.47 8.52 4.78
N PHE A 71 -18.43 7.82 4.34
CA PHE A 71 -17.57 8.27 3.25
C PHE A 71 -18.28 8.18 1.90
N ALA A 72 -19.08 7.13 1.67
CA ALA A 72 -19.85 6.95 0.44
C ALA A 72 -20.89 8.06 0.21
N ASP A 73 -21.35 8.72 1.26
CA ASP A 73 -22.32 9.83 1.18
C ASP A 73 -21.67 11.20 0.95
N LEU A 74 -20.34 11.32 1.11
CA LEU A 74 -19.65 12.59 0.96
C LEU A 74 -19.70 13.14 -0.48
N PRO A 75 -19.69 14.48 -0.65
CA PRO A 75 -19.52 15.11 -1.95
C PRO A 75 -18.23 14.65 -2.63
N LYS A 76 -18.26 14.50 -3.97
CA LYS A 76 -17.12 14.03 -4.78
C LYS A 76 -15.81 14.78 -4.48
N ASN A 77 -15.88 16.10 -4.29
CA ASN A 77 -14.69 16.91 -3.99
C ASN A 77 -14.09 16.58 -2.62
N GLN A 78 -14.92 16.33 -1.60
CA GLN A 78 -14.46 15.93 -0.27
C GLN A 78 -13.83 14.55 -0.29
N LYS A 79 -14.48 13.57 -0.95
CA LYS A 79 -13.89 12.23 -1.17
C LYS A 79 -12.51 12.29 -1.82
N LYS A 80 -12.35 13.15 -2.84
CA LYS A 80 -11.07 13.32 -3.54
C LYS A 80 -9.98 13.90 -2.64
N ILE A 81 -10.32 14.87 -1.78
CA ILE A 81 -9.36 15.46 -0.83
C ILE A 81 -8.93 14.41 0.20
N LEU A 82 -9.89 13.74 0.84
CA LEU A 82 -9.62 12.70 1.83
C LEU A 82 -8.77 11.57 1.23
N PHE A 83 -9.15 11.07 0.05
CA PHE A 83 -8.40 10.00 -0.60
C PHE A 83 -6.97 10.42 -0.95
N ARG A 84 -6.78 11.63 -1.49
CA ARG A 84 -5.46 12.15 -1.83
C ARG A 84 -4.53 12.22 -0.62
N ASN A 85 -5.07 12.62 0.53
CA ASN A 85 -4.31 12.73 1.77
C ASN A 85 -4.12 11.38 2.45
N PHE A 86 -5.03 10.43 2.22
CA PHE A 86 -4.99 9.09 2.79
C PHE A 86 -4.03 8.14 2.08
N PHE A 87 -3.98 8.16 0.74
CA PHE A 87 -3.39 7.06 -0.04
C PHE A 87 -1.91 6.79 0.26
N LEU A 88 -1.07 7.84 0.30
CA LEU A 88 0.35 7.65 0.60
C LEU A 88 0.60 7.19 2.04
N PRO A 89 0.01 7.81 3.07
CA PRO A 89 0.07 7.29 4.44
C PRO A 89 -0.46 5.85 4.56
N PHE A 90 -1.53 5.50 3.85
CA PHE A 90 -2.05 4.13 3.80
C PHE A 90 -1.03 3.14 3.25
N VAL A 91 -0.36 3.45 2.14
CA VAL A 91 0.68 2.58 1.56
C VAL A 91 1.83 2.38 2.54
N ILE A 92 2.26 3.45 3.22
CA ILE A 92 3.31 3.42 4.26
C ILE A 92 2.89 2.51 5.41
N LEU A 93 1.68 2.72 5.95
CA LEU A 93 1.13 1.94 7.06
C LEU A 93 0.91 0.47 6.67
N GLN A 94 0.41 0.21 5.47
CA GLN A 94 0.17 -1.13 4.95
C GLN A 94 1.47 -1.92 4.81
N GLY A 95 2.56 -1.30 4.33
CA GLY A 95 3.85 -1.98 4.31
C GLY A 95 4.33 -2.39 5.72
N GLY A 96 4.00 -1.60 6.74
CA GLY A 96 4.28 -1.93 8.14
C GLY A 96 3.41 -3.08 8.66
N TYR A 97 2.14 -3.11 8.27
CA TYR A 97 1.25 -4.23 8.56
C TYR A 97 1.72 -5.53 7.87
N PHE A 98 2.18 -5.45 6.62
CA PHE A 98 2.79 -6.59 5.94
C PHE A 98 4.08 -7.05 6.63
N ALA A 99 4.91 -6.12 7.12
CA ALA A 99 6.07 -6.48 7.94
C ALA A 99 5.66 -7.33 9.15
N CYS A 100 4.57 -6.98 9.85
CA CYS A 100 4.01 -7.77 10.94
C CYS A 100 3.53 -9.17 10.48
N ILE A 101 2.72 -9.24 9.42
CA ILE A 101 2.18 -10.51 8.89
C ILE A 101 3.32 -11.48 8.52
N HIS A 102 4.37 -10.97 7.90
CA HIS A 102 5.50 -11.77 7.42
C HIS A 102 6.66 -11.87 8.43
N ASN A 103 6.56 -11.17 9.55
CA ASN A 103 7.62 -11.02 10.56
C ASN A 103 8.99 -10.66 9.95
N ARG A 104 9.01 -9.65 9.08
CA ARG A 104 10.20 -9.22 8.31
C ARG A 104 10.27 -7.70 8.16
N ASN A 105 11.46 -7.13 8.35
CA ASN A 105 11.77 -5.70 8.17
C ASN A 105 13.05 -5.44 7.36
N ASP A 106 13.58 -6.48 6.72
CA ASP A 106 14.72 -6.41 5.81
C ASP A 106 14.31 -6.01 4.38
N VAL A 107 13.01 -6.08 4.08
CA VAL A 107 12.39 -5.72 2.80
C VAL A 107 11.09 -4.97 3.01
N ILE A 108 10.64 -4.22 1.99
CA ILE A 108 9.29 -3.64 1.94
C ILE A 108 8.43 -4.49 1.03
N ILE A 109 7.39 -5.12 1.58
CA ILE A 109 6.46 -5.95 0.83
C ILE A 109 5.40 -5.04 0.19
N LEU A 110 5.11 -5.26 -1.09
CA LEU A 110 4.11 -4.53 -1.86
C LEU A 110 2.78 -5.29 -1.90
N ALA A 111 1.71 -4.60 -2.29
CA ALA A 111 0.38 -5.19 -2.45
C ALA A 111 0.30 -6.34 -3.49
N SER A 112 1.27 -6.43 -4.40
CA SER A 112 1.42 -7.53 -5.35
C SER A 112 2.05 -8.80 -4.73
N GLY A 113 2.57 -8.71 -3.50
CA GLY A 113 3.37 -9.76 -2.86
C GLY A 113 4.86 -9.73 -3.24
N ASP A 114 5.26 -8.93 -4.24
CA ASP A 114 6.67 -8.64 -4.50
C ASP A 114 7.25 -7.70 -3.44
N PHE A 115 8.56 -7.48 -3.48
CA PHE A 115 9.23 -6.69 -2.45
C PHE A 115 10.31 -5.76 -2.99
N ILE A 116 10.63 -4.73 -2.21
CA ILE A 116 11.81 -3.89 -2.41
C ILE A 116 12.90 -4.40 -1.49
N ASP A 117 14.07 -4.73 -2.04
CA ASP A 117 15.25 -5.07 -1.25
C ASP A 117 15.87 -3.80 -0.65
N CYS A 118 15.69 -3.61 0.65
CA CYS A 118 16.23 -2.46 1.37
C CYS A 118 17.72 -2.58 1.71
N SER A 119 18.30 -3.78 1.58
CA SER A 119 19.73 -4.01 1.79
C SER A 119 20.55 -3.61 0.56
N HIS A 120 19.92 -3.62 -0.62
CA HIS A 120 20.54 -3.26 -1.90
C HIS A 120 19.71 -2.19 -2.64
N PRO A 121 19.60 -0.95 -2.13
CA PRO A 121 18.83 0.13 -2.75
C PRO A 121 19.15 0.40 -4.22
N GLU A 122 20.38 0.12 -4.65
CA GLU A 122 20.83 0.26 -6.03
C GLU A 122 20.05 -0.62 -6.99
N THR A 123 19.57 -1.79 -6.54
CA THR A 123 18.74 -2.67 -7.36
C THR A 123 17.36 -2.06 -7.61
N PHE A 124 16.83 -1.32 -6.64
CA PHE A 124 15.56 -0.63 -6.75
C PHE A 124 15.65 0.55 -7.72
N TYR A 125 16.72 1.34 -7.65
CA TYR A 125 16.92 2.50 -8.52
C TYR A 125 17.58 2.17 -9.86
N TYR A 126 17.88 0.89 -10.13
CA TYR A 126 18.49 0.46 -11.37
C TYR A 126 17.57 0.78 -12.57
N ASP A 127 18.06 1.60 -13.50
CA ASP A 127 17.37 1.91 -14.75
C ASP A 127 18.29 1.71 -15.97
N PRO A 128 18.36 0.50 -16.54
CA PRO A 128 19.22 0.23 -17.69
C PRO A 128 18.78 0.98 -18.95
N GLU A 129 17.52 1.42 -19.01
CA GLU A 129 16.99 2.18 -20.15
C GLU A 129 17.35 3.67 -20.09
N GLY A 130 17.89 4.16 -18.95
CA GLY A 130 18.31 5.55 -18.76
C GLY A 130 17.19 6.58 -18.99
N ARG A 131 15.93 6.21 -18.77
CA ARG A 131 14.78 7.12 -18.98
C ARG A 131 14.46 7.94 -17.74
N GLN A 132 14.98 7.54 -16.58
CA GLN A 132 14.89 8.35 -15.37
C GLN A 132 15.77 9.61 -15.50
N LEU A 133 15.24 10.75 -15.02
CA LEU A 133 15.94 12.03 -15.03
C LEU A 133 17.19 12.04 -14.13
N MET A 134 17.24 11.12 -13.16
CA MET A 134 18.29 10.99 -12.17
C MET A 134 19.02 9.67 -12.39
N SER A 135 20.35 9.67 -12.22
CA SER A 135 21.14 8.44 -12.27
C SER A 135 20.81 7.54 -11.07
N SER A 136 20.98 6.23 -11.21
CA SER A 136 20.78 5.29 -10.10
C SER A 136 21.69 5.62 -8.90
N GLU A 137 22.92 6.07 -9.16
CA GLU A 137 23.87 6.48 -8.10
C GLU A 137 23.38 7.71 -7.32
N ASP A 138 22.91 8.74 -8.02
CA ASP A 138 22.36 9.94 -7.39
C ASP A 138 21.09 9.60 -6.60
N ALA A 139 20.23 8.73 -7.13
CA ALA A 139 19.01 8.29 -6.48
C ALA A 139 19.30 7.53 -5.18
N VAL A 140 20.25 6.59 -5.20
CA VAL A 140 20.70 5.90 -3.99
C VAL A 140 21.25 6.91 -2.98
N ARG A 141 22.13 7.82 -3.40
CA ARG A 141 22.72 8.82 -2.51
C ARG A 141 21.69 9.72 -1.84
N MET A 142 20.63 10.11 -2.57
CA MET A 142 19.60 11.01 -2.07
C MET A 142 18.52 10.31 -1.24
N PHE A 143 18.14 9.09 -1.61
CA PHE A 143 16.91 8.47 -1.12
C PHE A 143 17.13 7.20 -0.31
N ALA A 144 18.32 6.58 -0.29
CA ALA A 144 18.54 5.32 0.45
C ALA A 144 18.27 5.47 1.96
N SER A 145 18.51 6.65 2.53
CA SER A 145 18.18 6.95 3.93
C SER A 145 16.68 6.80 4.22
N SER A 146 15.82 6.95 3.21
CA SER A 146 14.36 6.79 3.34
C SER A 146 13.97 5.38 3.76
N PHE A 147 14.69 4.34 3.30
CA PHE A 147 14.46 2.96 3.75
C PHE A 147 14.75 2.79 5.23
N SER A 148 15.87 3.35 5.71
CA SER A 148 16.21 3.33 7.14
C SER A 148 15.22 4.14 8.00
N ASN A 149 14.73 5.27 7.48
CA ASN A 149 13.72 6.09 8.15
C ASN A 149 12.37 5.37 8.21
N TYR A 150 11.96 4.74 7.12
CA TYR A 150 10.74 3.92 7.09
C TYR A 150 10.83 2.77 8.10
N ARG A 151 11.96 2.06 8.11
CA ARG A 151 12.19 0.97 9.05
C ARG A 151 12.08 1.43 10.50
N ARG A 152 12.84 2.46 10.87
CA ARG A 152 12.90 3.00 12.24
C ARG A 152 11.55 3.55 12.74
N ASN A 153 10.79 4.20 11.86
CA ASN A 153 9.58 4.94 12.27
C ASN A 153 8.28 4.15 12.03
N VAL A 154 8.29 3.11 11.21
CA VAL A 154 7.08 2.37 10.84
C VAL A 154 7.22 0.89 11.14
N THR A 155 8.11 0.15 10.46
CA THR A 155 8.13 -1.32 10.59
C THR A 155 8.62 -1.77 11.96
N ASP A 156 9.67 -1.15 12.51
CA ASP A 156 10.24 -1.55 13.80
C ASP A 156 9.25 -1.32 14.95
N PRO A 157 8.57 -0.15 15.07
CA PRO A 157 7.50 0.03 16.06
C PRO A 157 6.35 -0.95 15.88
N MET A 158 5.84 -1.12 14.66
CA MET A 158 4.67 -1.99 14.43
C MET A 158 4.99 -3.47 14.75
N LEU A 159 6.19 -3.94 14.41
CA LEU A 159 6.65 -5.28 14.77
C LEU A 159 6.83 -5.45 16.27
N ARG A 160 7.49 -4.49 16.92
CA ARG A 160 7.72 -4.50 18.38
C ARG A 160 6.39 -4.57 19.13
N ASP A 161 5.40 -3.81 18.67
CA ASP A 161 4.10 -3.70 19.31
C ASP A 161 3.12 -4.79 18.82
N ASN A 162 3.55 -5.65 17.88
CA ASN A 162 2.79 -6.76 17.28
C ASN A 162 1.41 -6.33 16.76
N VAL A 163 1.40 -5.27 15.95
CA VAL A 163 0.17 -4.65 15.42
C VAL A 163 -0.70 -5.69 14.72
N ASP A 164 -1.93 -5.84 15.21
CA ASP A 164 -2.92 -6.76 14.65
C ASP A 164 -3.78 -6.12 13.54
N ASP A 165 -4.67 -6.93 12.96
CA ASP A 165 -5.60 -6.50 11.91
C ASP A 165 -6.52 -5.36 12.36
N LYS A 166 -7.03 -5.41 13.59
CA LYS A 166 -7.94 -4.40 14.15
C LYS A 166 -7.23 -3.09 14.39
N GLU A 167 -6.01 -3.13 14.91
CA GLU A 167 -5.16 -1.95 15.12
C GLU A 167 -4.78 -1.31 13.79
N PHE A 168 -4.41 -2.11 12.78
CA PHE A 168 -4.17 -1.63 11.43
C PHE A 168 -5.40 -0.90 10.84
N PHE A 169 -6.59 -1.49 10.97
CA PHE A 169 -7.83 -0.87 10.49
C PHE A 169 -8.21 0.40 11.26
N ALA A 170 -7.95 0.44 12.58
CA ALA A 170 -8.15 1.63 13.39
C ALA A 170 -7.22 2.77 12.93
N LEU A 171 -5.94 2.48 12.70
CA LEU A 171 -4.97 3.45 12.18
C LEU A 171 -5.36 3.95 10.77
N CYS A 172 -5.84 3.07 9.90
CA CYS A 172 -6.37 3.47 8.60
C CYS A 172 -7.56 4.42 8.74
N THR A 173 -8.48 4.16 9.68
CA THR A 173 -9.62 5.03 9.93
C THR A 173 -9.16 6.41 10.41
N LEU A 174 -8.20 6.45 11.34
CA LEU A 174 -7.64 7.71 11.86
C LEU A 174 -6.99 8.55 10.75
N ILE A 175 -6.19 7.93 9.88
CA ILE A 175 -5.54 8.61 8.75
C ILE A 175 -6.59 9.12 7.75
N LEU A 176 -7.60 8.30 7.42
CA LEU A 176 -8.60 8.65 6.41
C LEU A 176 -9.40 9.88 6.81
N PHE A 177 -9.74 10.00 8.09
CA PHE A 177 -10.52 11.09 8.63
C PHE A 177 -9.67 12.11 9.39
N ASP A 178 -8.35 12.12 9.19
CA ASP A 178 -7.49 13.15 9.76
C ASP A 178 -7.79 14.49 9.08
N THR A 179 -8.50 15.36 9.80
CA THR A 179 -8.96 16.65 9.29
C THR A 179 -7.90 17.76 9.37
N GLY A 180 -6.66 17.43 9.75
CA GLY A 180 -5.57 18.39 9.91
C GLY A 180 -5.13 19.10 8.63
N GLU A 181 -5.43 18.54 7.45
CA GLU A 181 -5.05 19.15 6.17
C GLU A 181 -6.22 19.91 5.51
N THR A 182 -6.02 21.22 5.36
CA THR A 182 -6.90 22.29 4.90
C THR A 182 -7.85 21.92 3.74
N GLY A 183 -9.17 22.04 3.95
CA GLY A 183 -10.17 21.96 2.87
C GLY A 183 -11.48 21.22 3.22
N ILE A 184 -11.54 20.58 4.39
CA ILE A 184 -12.76 19.91 4.86
C ILE A 184 -13.67 20.95 5.51
N ILE A 185 -14.86 21.15 4.94
CA ILE A 185 -15.89 21.99 5.56
C ILE A 185 -16.46 21.19 6.72
N LEU A 186 -16.13 21.62 7.95
CA LEU A 186 -16.49 21.04 9.25
C LEU A 186 -17.99 20.80 9.49
N GLN A 187 -18.86 21.13 8.54
CA GLN A 187 -20.32 21.11 8.70
C GLN A 187 -20.97 19.75 8.41
N SER A 188 -20.20 18.71 8.07
CA SER A 188 -20.74 17.40 7.65
C SER A 188 -20.27 16.18 8.47
N LEU A 189 -19.43 16.36 9.48
CA LEU A 189 -19.02 15.29 10.39
C LEU A 189 -19.84 15.31 11.69
N HIS A 190 -21.15 15.06 11.59
CA HIS A 190 -21.91 14.52 12.72
C HIS A 190 -22.06 13.01 12.49
N ILE A 191 -21.06 12.26 12.94
CA ILE A 191 -21.15 10.81 13.05
C ILE A 191 -21.75 10.54 14.43
N HIS A 192 -23.05 10.21 14.46
CA HIS A 192 -23.73 9.61 15.61
C HIS A 192 -23.66 8.08 15.51
#